data_AF-A0A807LNM2-F1
#
_entry.id   AF-A0A807LNM2-F1
#
_cell.length_a   1.000
_cell.length_b   1.000
_cell.length_c   1.000
_cell.angle_alpha   90.00
_cell.angle_beta   90.00
_cell.angle_gamma   90.00
#
_symmetry.space_group_name_H-M   'P 1'
#
loop_
_entity.id
_entity.type
_entity.pdbx_description
1 polymer ?
#
loop_
_entity_poly.entity_id
_entity_poly.type
_entity_poly.pdbx_seq_one_letter_code
_entity_poly.pdbx_strand_id
1 'polypeptide(L)'
;MKTNIAIAGSLLIFSALSGAETRTYQYPQADALPEDSTTNLLRDPALLNGFDVNMSTKRFADAWFSKTNERERIKADMYLLGVLDTTEGSVWCGYNRLLPSSIHENLYSYLENLTAEKAKQRASKTIVDAMSELAPCKKGNKK
;
A
#
# COMPACT_ATOMS: atom_id res chain seq x y z
N MET A 1 34.83 13.28 -54.57
CA MET A 1 34.59 11.87 -54.18
C MET A 1 35.40 11.59 -52.92
N LYS A 2 34.79 10.99 -51.89
CA LYS A 2 35.43 10.40 -50.68
C LYS A 2 35.89 11.33 -49.54
N THR A 3 35.03 12.23 -49.10
CA THR A 3 35.01 12.69 -47.70
C THR A 3 33.53 12.72 -47.33
N ASN A 4 33.12 11.87 -46.37
CA ASN A 4 31.81 11.84 -45.67
C ASN A 4 31.43 10.42 -45.19
N ILE A 5 32.19 9.38 -45.57
CA ILE A 5 31.96 8.00 -45.10
C ILE A 5 32.97 7.67 -43.99
N ALA A 6 32.91 8.37 -42.86
CA ALA A 6 33.72 8.00 -41.69
C ALA A 6 33.09 8.31 -40.33
N ILE A 7 31.95 9.02 -40.27
CA ILE A 7 31.37 9.45 -38.99
C ILE A 7 30.06 8.69 -38.66
N ALA A 8 29.42 8.05 -39.65
CA ALA A 8 28.19 7.29 -39.41
C ALA A 8 28.42 5.87 -38.84
N GLY A 9 29.63 5.32 -38.93
CA GLY A 9 29.94 3.97 -38.48
C GLY A 9 30.20 3.86 -36.96
N SER A 10 30.66 4.94 -36.32
CA SER A 10 31.07 4.94 -34.92
C SER A 10 29.91 5.17 -33.93
N LEU A 11 28.76 5.66 -34.41
CA LEU A 11 27.59 5.93 -33.56
C LEU A 11 26.60 4.76 -33.43
N LEU A 12 26.72 3.72 -34.25
CA LEU A 12 25.82 2.55 -34.22
C LEU A 12 26.30 1.40 -33.34
N ILE A 13 27.53 1.45 -32.80
CA ILE A 13 28.11 0.33 -32.03
C ILE A 13 27.86 0.46 -30.52
N PHE A 14 27.43 1.62 -30.01
CA PHE A 14 27.20 1.83 -28.58
C PHE A 14 25.77 1.58 -28.08
N SER A 15 24.83 1.21 -28.94
CA SER A 15 23.41 1.08 -28.56
C SER A 15 22.98 -0.30 -28.06
N ALA A 16 23.87 -1.31 -27.95
CA ALA A 16 23.48 -2.69 -27.66
C ALA A 16 23.66 -3.17 -26.20
N LEU A 17 23.89 -2.28 -25.24
CA LEU A 17 24.02 -2.65 -23.82
C LEU A 17 22.97 -1.95 -22.95
N SER A 18 21.71 -2.02 -23.36
CA SER A 18 20.59 -1.91 -22.44
C SER A 18 20.09 -3.33 -22.17
N GLY A 19 20.88 -4.09 -21.40
CA GLY A 19 20.38 -5.31 -20.79
C GLY A 19 19.25 -4.90 -19.84
N ALA A 20 18.00 -5.04 -20.28
CA ALA A 20 16.89 -5.03 -19.36
C ALA A 20 17.15 -6.20 -18.40
N GLU A 21 17.52 -5.87 -17.16
CA GLU A 21 17.70 -6.85 -16.10
C GLU A 21 16.31 -7.44 -15.81
N THR A 22 15.92 -8.46 -16.57
CA THR A 22 14.71 -9.23 -16.27
C THR A 22 15.00 -9.99 -15.01
N ARG A 23 14.72 -9.38 -13.86
CA ARG A 23 14.72 -10.07 -12.58
C ARG A 23 13.63 -11.13 -12.68
N THR A 24 14.04 -12.38 -12.86
CA THR A 24 13.15 -13.54 -12.74
C THR A 24 12.68 -13.59 -11.30
N TYR A 25 11.46 -13.09 -11.06
CA TYR A 25 10.83 -13.15 -9.74
C TYR A 25 10.37 -14.59 -9.53
N GLN A 26 11.19 -15.36 -8.84
CA GLN A 26 10.80 -16.70 -8.42
C GLN A 26 9.85 -16.55 -7.23
N TYR A 27 8.55 -16.69 -7.48
CA TYR A 27 7.56 -16.75 -6.41
C TYR A 27 7.87 -17.97 -5.53
N PRO A 28 8.07 -17.80 -4.22
CA PRO A 28 8.20 -18.94 -3.31
C PRO A 28 6.96 -19.84 -3.43
N GLN A 29 7.15 -21.14 -3.21
CA GLN A 29 6.03 -22.03 -2.92
C GLN A 29 5.17 -21.39 -1.82
N ALA A 30 3.85 -21.64 -1.84
CA ALA A 30 2.85 -21.03 -0.96
C ALA A 30 2.95 -21.46 0.52
N ASP A 31 4.16 -21.73 0.99
CA ASP A 31 4.46 -21.92 2.40
C ASP A 31 4.52 -20.52 3.04
N ALA A 32 3.70 -20.32 4.08
CA ALA A 32 3.80 -19.12 4.88
C ALA A 32 5.21 -19.02 5.47
N LEU A 33 5.83 -17.84 5.38
CA LEU A 33 7.07 -17.62 6.12
C LEU A 33 6.82 -17.81 7.62
N PRO A 34 7.83 -18.24 8.40
CA PRO A 34 7.67 -18.46 9.85
C PRO A 34 7.06 -17.27 10.60
N GLU A 35 7.31 -16.04 10.14
CA GLU A 35 6.81 -14.79 10.73
C GLU A 35 5.33 -14.50 10.39
N ASP A 36 4.84 -15.05 9.29
CA ASP A 36 3.48 -14.88 8.77
C ASP A 36 2.59 -16.08 9.08
N SER A 37 3.20 -17.21 9.47
CA SER A 37 2.49 -18.42 9.82
C SER A 37 1.64 -18.22 11.08
N THR A 38 0.36 -18.52 10.95
CA THR A 38 -0.61 -18.55 12.04
C THR A 38 -0.39 -19.71 13.01
N THR A 39 0.47 -20.68 12.68
CA THR A 39 0.76 -21.85 13.52
C THR A 39 2.00 -21.68 14.39
N ASN A 40 2.76 -20.59 14.22
CA ASN A 40 3.97 -20.33 14.99
C ASN A 40 3.64 -19.64 16.33
N LEU A 41 3.71 -20.40 17.42
CA LEU A 41 3.45 -19.91 18.79
C LEU A 41 4.55 -18.99 19.34
N LEU A 42 5.76 -19.00 18.75
CA LEU A 42 6.91 -18.19 19.18
C LEU A 42 7.12 -16.96 18.28
N ARG A 43 6.07 -16.53 17.57
CA ARG A 43 6.12 -15.43 16.61
C ARG A 43 6.37 -14.09 17.30
N ASP A 44 7.07 -13.20 16.59
CA ASP A 44 7.22 -11.81 16.99
C ASP A 44 5.86 -11.09 17.02
N PRO A 45 5.36 -10.64 18.20
CA PRO A 45 4.10 -9.91 18.30
C PRO A 45 4.16 -8.51 17.68
N ALA A 46 5.35 -8.00 17.34
CA ALA A 46 5.52 -6.69 16.70
C ALA A 46 5.09 -6.69 15.22
N LEU A 47 5.08 -7.85 14.55
CA LEU A 47 4.73 -7.95 13.14
C LEU A 47 3.22 -8.17 12.96
N LEU A 48 2.65 -7.64 11.87
CA LEU A 48 1.27 -7.84 11.47
C LEU A 48 1.02 -9.26 10.96
N ASN A 49 -0.16 -9.81 11.24
CA ASN A 49 -0.66 -11.07 10.72
C ASN A 49 -2.20 -11.09 10.64
N GLY A 50 -2.77 -12.23 10.20
CA GLY A 50 -4.22 -12.40 10.07
C GLY A 50 -5.02 -12.45 11.38
N PHE A 51 -4.35 -12.51 12.54
CA PHE A 51 -4.98 -12.52 13.87
C PHE A 51 -4.92 -11.17 14.59
N ASP A 52 -4.44 -10.10 13.93
CA ASP A 52 -4.47 -8.72 14.44
C ASP A 52 -5.90 -8.13 14.46
N VAL A 53 -6.81 -8.81 15.15
CA VAL A 53 -8.18 -8.39 15.36
C VAL A 53 -8.21 -7.18 16.29
N ASN A 54 -9.15 -6.26 16.05
CA ASN A 54 -9.26 -5.01 16.81
C ASN A 54 -7.94 -4.20 16.80
N MET A 55 -7.16 -4.28 15.72
CA MET A 55 -5.91 -3.54 15.54
C MET A 55 -6.10 -2.04 15.81
N SER A 56 -5.22 -1.47 16.63
CA SER A 56 -5.22 -0.03 16.91
C SER A 56 -4.70 0.77 15.72
N THR A 57 -5.15 2.01 15.60
CA THR A 57 -4.71 2.94 14.55
C THR A 57 -3.20 3.15 14.61
N LYS A 58 -2.62 3.25 15.81
CA LYS A 58 -1.16 3.33 15.96
C LYS A 58 -0.45 2.12 15.37
N ARG A 59 -0.90 0.90 15.68
CA ARG A 59 -0.28 -0.33 15.18
C ARG A 59 -0.36 -0.41 13.65
N PHE A 60 -1.51 -0.05 13.08
CA PHE A 60 -1.67 0.08 11.64
C PHE A 60 -0.69 1.10 11.05
N ALA A 61 -0.63 2.31 11.60
CA ALA A 61 0.21 3.38 11.08
C ALA A 61 1.71 3.05 11.19
N ASP A 62 2.15 2.44 12.29
CA ASP A 62 3.54 2.01 12.48
C ASP A 62 3.96 1.00 11.39
N ALA A 63 3.08 0.06 11.03
CA ALA A 63 3.32 -0.91 9.96
C ALA A 63 3.26 -0.25 8.57
N TRP A 64 2.26 0.61 8.33
CA TRP A 64 2.05 1.25 7.04
C TRP A 64 3.17 2.24 6.69
N PHE A 65 3.69 2.96 7.69
CA PHE A 65 4.79 3.91 7.55
C PHE A 65 6.19 3.27 7.68
N SER A 66 6.27 1.94 7.80
CA SER A 66 7.53 1.24 7.99
C SER A 66 8.50 1.47 6.84
N LYS A 67 9.63 2.13 7.11
CA LYS A 67 10.68 2.42 6.11
C LYS A 67 11.60 1.23 5.83
N THR A 68 11.63 0.25 6.73
CA THR A 68 12.60 -0.85 6.71
C THR A 68 11.96 -2.21 6.49
N ASN A 69 10.63 -2.32 6.63
CA ASN A 69 9.92 -3.59 6.47
C ASN A 69 8.80 -3.45 5.43
N GLU A 70 9.14 -3.70 4.17
CA GLU A 70 8.19 -3.68 3.06
C GLU A 70 7.05 -4.68 3.23
N ARG A 71 7.33 -5.85 3.82
CA ARG A 71 6.30 -6.88 4.06
C ARG A 71 5.21 -6.35 4.99
N GLU A 72 5.57 -5.61 6.03
CA GLU A 72 4.60 -4.98 6.94
C GLU A 72 3.78 -3.90 6.25
N ARG A 73 4.40 -3.08 5.39
CA ARG A 73 3.66 -2.11 4.58
C ARG A 73 2.65 -2.80 3.67
N ILE A 74 3.05 -3.87 2.96
CA ILE A 74 2.15 -4.62 2.06
C ILE A 74 0.97 -5.20 2.83
N LYS A 75 1.20 -5.78 4.01
CA LYS A 75 0.11 -6.28 4.87
C LYS A 75 -0.83 -5.16 5.31
N ALA A 76 -0.29 -4.01 5.70
CA ALA A 76 -1.08 -2.84 6.05
C ALA A 76 -1.89 -2.32 4.84
N ASP A 77 -1.29 -2.26 3.64
CA ASP A 77 -2.00 -1.92 2.40
C ASP A 77 -3.17 -2.89 2.12
N MET A 78 -2.98 -4.19 2.34
CA MET A 78 -4.05 -5.18 2.19
C MET A 78 -5.16 -5.03 3.23
N TYR A 79 -4.80 -4.71 4.49
CA TYR A 79 -5.79 -4.37 5.51
C TYR A 79 -6.59 -3.12 5.10
N LEU A 80 -5.91 -2.07 4.65
CA LEU A 80 -6.53 -0.83 4.19
C LEU A 80 -7.49 -1.11 3.03
N LEU A 81 -7.06 -1.85 2.01
CA LEU A 81 -7.90 -2.25 0.89
C LEU A 81 -9.18 -2.94 1.36
N GLY A 82 -9.08 -3.89 2.30
CA GLY A 82 -10.24 -4.56 2.88
C GLY A 82 -11.19 -3.61 3.63
N VAL A 83 -10.66 -2.62 4.36
CA VAL A 83 -11.50 -1.59 5.01
C VAL A 83 -12.18 -0.70 3.97
N LEU A 84 -11.47 -0.25 2.95
CA LEU A 84 -12.03 0.60 1.91
C LEU A 84 -13.13 -0.14 1.14
N ASP A 85 -12.88 -1.36 0.66
CA ASP A 85 -13.85 -2.14 -0.14
C ASP A 85 -15.12 -2.52 0.63
N THR A 86 -15.03 -2.67 1.96
CA THR A 86 -16.19 -3.01 2.79
C THR A 86 -17.03 -1.79 3.17
N THR A 87 -16.52 -0.58 2.96
CA THR A 87 -17.13 0.66 3.48
C THR A 87 -17.46 1.68 2.38
N GLU A 88 -16.80 1.58 1.22
CA GLU A 88 -17.11 2.38 0.05
C GLU A 88 -18.55 2.14 -0.43
N GLY A 89 -19.20 3.20 -0.93
CA GLY A 89 -20.57 3.16 -1.41
C GLY A 89 -21.64 3.20 -0.31
N SER A 90 -21.27 3.01 0.96
CA SER A 90 -22.20 3.00 2.09
C SER A 90 -21.99 4.17 3.05
N VAL A 91 -20.79 4.29 3.64
CA VAL A 91 -20.44 5.32 4.63
C VAL A 91 -19.65 6.48 4.00
N TRP A 92 -18.85 6.19 2.99
CA TRP A 92 -18.16 7.16 2.14
C TRP A 92 -18.25 6.69 0.68
N CYS A 93 -18.11 7.60 -0.28
CA CYS A 93 -18.30 7.29 -1.70
C CYS A 93 -17.19 7.95 -2.50
N GLY A 94 -16.33 7.22 -3.21
CA GLY A 94 -15.17 7.87 -3.81
C GLY A 94 -14.43 7.11 -4.88
N TYR A 95 -14.68 5.83 -5.12
CA TYR A 95 -13.90 5.08 -6.13
C TYR A 95 -14.07 5.60 -7.55
N ASN A 96 -15.20 6.26 -7.85
CA ASN A 96 -15.43 6.91 -9.14
C ASN A 96 -15.00 8.40 -9.18
N ARG A 97 -14.46 8.95 -8.09
CA ARG A 97 -14.13 10.37 -7.96
C ARG A 97 -12.69 10.64 -7.53
N LEU A 98 -12.10 9.75 -6.74
CA LEU A 98 -10.78 9.87 -6.16
C LEU A 98 -9.82 8.92 -6.88
N LEU A 99 -8.61 9.39 -7.12
CA LEU A 99 -7.52 8.51 -7.54
C LEU A 99 -7.06 7.66 -6.34
N PRO A 100 -6.61 6.42 -6.56
CA PRO A 100 -6.04 5.60 -5.49
C PRO A 100 -4.88 6.29 -4.74
N SER A 101 -4.02 7.02 -5.47
CA SER A 101 -2.95 7.81 -4.87
C SER A 101 -3.48 8.92 -3.96
N SER A 102 -4.56 9.59 -4.35
CA SER A 102 -5.19 10.62 -3.52
C SER A 102 -5.79 10.04 -2.23
N ILE A 103 -6.34 8.83 -2.28
CA ILE A 103 -6.81 8.12 -1.08
C ILE A 103 -5.62 7.87 -0.13
N HIS A 104 -4.52 7.32 -0.66
CA HIS A 104 -3.31 7.06 0.12
C HIS A 104 -2.72 8.34 0.73
N GLU A 105 -2.56 9.41 -0.05
CA GLU A 105 -1.99 10.67 0.42
C GLU A 105 -2.84 11.35 1.50
N ASN A 106 -4.17 11.35 1.33
CA ASN A 106 -5.07 11.91 2.34
C ASN A 106 -5.03 11.10 3.64
N LEU A 107 -5.05 9.77 3.55
CA LEU A 107 -4.96 8.89 4.72
C LEU A 107 -3.59 9.00 5.40
N TYR A 108 -2.50 9.10 4.64
CA TYR A 108 -1.16 9.35 5.19
C TYR A 108 -1.19 10.64 6.02
N SER A 109 -1.67 11.74 5.43
CA SER A 109 -1.74 13.04 6.08
C SER A 109 -2.61 13.01 7.34
N TYR A 110 -3.73 12.30 7.29
CA TYR A 110 -4.64 12.13 8.43
C TYR A 110 -3.99 11.32 9.56
N LEU A 111 -3.26 10.26 9.24
CA LEU A 111 -2.63 9.36 10.22
C LEU A 111 -1.31 9.89 10.78
N GLU A 112 -0.57 10.71 10.03
CA GLU A 112 0.63 11.39 10.52
C GLU A 112 0.31 12.39 11.65
N ASN A 113 -0.91 12.95 11.64
CA ASN A 113 -1.38 13.96 12.60
C ASN A 113 -2.33 13.38 13.67
N LEU A 114 -2.16 12.11 14.06
CA LEU A 114 -3.02 11.45 15.04
C LEU A 114 -2.91 12.04 16.44
N THR A 115 -4.06 12.30 17.06
CA THR A 115 -4.12 12.53 18.50
C THR A 115 -3.87 11.24 19.27
N ALA A 116 -3.39 11.36 20.51
CA ALA A 116 -3.18 10.20 21.39
C ALA A 116 -4.44 9.36 21.63
N GLU A 117 -5.63 9.98 21.52
CA GLU A 117 -6.90 9.28 21.59
C GLU A 117 -7.20 8.49 20.31
N LYS A 118 -7.12 9.13 19.13
CA LYS A 118 -7.34 8.46 17.83
C LYS A 118 -6.33 7.33 17.60
N ALA A 119 -5.10 7.47 18.08
CA ALA A 119 -4.06 6.44 18.01
C ALA A 119 -4.45 5.12 18.71
N LYS A 120 -5.29 5.19 19.76
CA LYS A 120 -5.78 4.02 20.52
C LYS A 120 -7.06 3.43 19.96
N GLN A 121 -7.77 4.14 19.08
CA GLN A 121 -8.98 3.64 18.44
C GLN A 121 -8.66 2.48 17.49
N ARG A 122 -9.69 1.73 17.11
CA ARG A 122 -9.58 0.70 16.08
C ARG A 122 -9.23 1.35 14.74
N ALA A 123 -8.22 0.83 14.06
CA ALA A 123 -7.73 1.33 12.78
C ALA A 123 -8.84 1.48 11.74
N SER A 124 -9.68 0.45 11.57
CA SER A 124 -10.81 0.49 10.64
C SER A 124 -11.77 1.66 10.91
N LYS A 125 -12.05 1.97 12.19
CA LYS A 125 -12.91 3.11 12.53
C LYS A 125 -12.25 4.42 12.11
N THR A 126 -10.97 4.60 12.46
CA THR A 126 -10.25 5.83 12.14
C THR A 126 -10.09 6.05 10.64
N ILE A 127 -9.84 4.98 9.87
CA ILE A 127 -9.80 5.02 8.39
C ILE A 127 -11.18 5.42 7.84
N VAL A 128 -12.27 4.80 8.30
CA VAL A 128 -13.62 5.13 7.85
C VAL A 128 -14.01 6.56 8.18
N ASP A 129 -13.68 7.03 9.39
CA ASP A 129 -13.94 8.41 9.80
C ASP A 129 -13.21 9.39 8.85
N ALA A 130 -11.92 9.13 8.55
CA ALA A 130 -11.15 9.95 7.60
C ALA A 130 -11.75 9.96 6.19
N MET A 131 -12.16 8.80 5.68
CA MET A 131 -12.78 8.70 4.36
C MET A 131 -14.16 9.35 4.30
N SER A 132 -14.92 9.31 5.40
CA SER A 132 -16.22 9.97 5.52
C SER A 132 -16.08 11.49 5.53
N GLU A 133 -15.00 12.02 6.12
CA GLU A 133 -14.64 13.44 6.07
C GLU A 133 -14.18 13.85 4.65
N LEU A 134 -13.34 13.02 4.00
CA LEU A 134 -12.77 13.31 2.67
C LEU A 134 -13.81 13.25 1.55
N ALA A 135 -14.63 12.20 1.53
CA ALA A 135 -15.53 11.90 0.42
C ALA A 135 -16.90 11.39 0.90
N PRO A 136 -17.67 12.24 1.59
CA PRO A 136 -18.99 11.86 2.08
C PRO A 136 -19.90 11.45 0.92
N CYS A 137 -20.73 10.43 1.17
CA CYS A 137 -21.80 10.06 0.25
C CYS A 137 -22.85 11.18 0.20
N LYS A 138 -23.29 11.53 -1.02
CA LYS A 138 -24.42 12.45 -1.18
C LYS A 138 -25.69 11.74 -0.71
N LYS A 139 -26.51 12.41 0.13
CA LYS A 139 -27.86 11.93 0.43
C LYS A 139 -28.71 12.01 -0.85
N GLY A 140 -28.83 10.90 -1.58
CA GLY A 140 -29.64 10.86 -2.80
C GLY A 140 -29.25 9.87 -3.89
N ASN A 141 -28.55 8.77 -3.60
CA ASN A 141 -28.50 7.64 -4.53
C ASN A 141 -28.57 6.33 -3.74
N LYS A 142 -29.77 6.04 -3.23
CA LYS A 142 -30.19 4.63 -3.15
C LYS A 142 -30.32 4.16 -4.60
N LYS A 143 -29.32 3.45 -5.09
CA LYS A 143 -29.54 2.55 -6.22
C LYS A 143 -30.04 1.23 -5.67
#